data_AF-A0A8T2V9A8-F1
#
_entry.id   AF-A0A8T2V9A8-F1
#
_cell.length_a   1.000
_cell.length_b   1.000
_cell.length_c   1.000
_cell.angle_alpha   90.00
_cell.angle_beta   90.00
_cell.angle_gamma   90.00
#
_symmetry.space_group_name_H-M   'P 1'
#
loop_
_entity.id
_entity.type
_entity.pdbx_description
1 polymer ?
#
loop_
_entity_poly.entity_id
_entity_poly.type
_entity_poly.pdbx_seq_one_letter_code
_entity_poly.pdbx_strand_id
1 'polypeptide(L)'
;MTVSLCDATDGCHFHGTYGGVVAIGNTTETQKAWLICQALGNVAFAYSYSMILIEIQDTLKSPPPENKSMRKATSVGIGVTTIFYMLSGCVGYAAFGNDAPGNILMGFESYGPYWLIDFANACVVVHLVGAYQVFSQPVYACVEEFVYEGSSGSGFIYKEFVLSLPMDWTYRFNIFQLLWRSAFVVACTLVAMLLPFFNDILGILGALGFWPLTVYYPVEMFIAQMQVRKWTKEWLTLQVVSATCLLISVAAAIGSIEGVIQDLKVYKPFKTILR
;
A
#
# COMPACT_ATOMS: atom_id res chain seq x y z
N MET A 1 -9.73 15.39 16.56
CA MET A 1 -8.55 14.53 16.78
C MET A 1 -7.93 14.81 18.14
N THR A 2 -7.50 16.03 18.46
CA THR A 2 -6.92 16.43 19.77
C THR A 2 -7.80 16.14 20.98
N VAL A 3 -9.13 16.33 20.88
CA VAL A 3 -10.06 16.04 22.00
C VAL A 3 -10.21 14.54 22.28
N SER A 4 -10.06 13.69 21.26
CA SER A 4 -10.19 12.23 21.42
C SER A 4 -8.92 11.56 21.96
N LEU A 5 -7.78 12.28 21.93
CA LEU A 5 -6.49 11.73 22.37
C LEU A 5 -6.28 11.88 23.88
N CYS A 6 -6.68 13.00 24.48
CA CYS A 6 -6.62 13.16 25.94
C CYS A 6 -7.67 12.33 26.70
N ASP A 7 -8.69 11.80 26.01
CA ASP A 7 -9.70 10.91 26.60
C ASP A 7 -9.31 9.42 26.47
N ALA A 8 -8.44 9.09 25.50
CA ALA A 8 -7.95 7.73 25.26
C ALA A 8 -6.64 7.40 26.01
N THR A 9 -5.97 8.40 26.57
CA THR A 9 -4.87 8.20 27.52
C THR A 9 -5.38 8.67 28.88
N ASP A 10 -5.24 7.88 29.94
CA ASP A 10 -5.61 8.25 31.31
C ASP A 10 -4.88 9.53 31.78
N GLY A 11 -5.37 10.70 31.36
CA GLY A 11 -4.69 12.00 31.44
C GLY A 11 -3.88 12.35 30.18
N CYS A 12 -3.71 13.66 29.91
CA CYS A 12 -2.84 14.17 28.84
C CYS A 12 -1.34 13.94 29.18
N HIS A 13 -0.91 12.69 29.32
CA HIS A 13 0.49 12.32 29.50
C HIS A 13 1.10 11.94 28.15
N PHE A 14 2.22 12.58 27.80
CA PHE A 14 2.96 12.32 26.58
C PHE A 14 3.84 11.09 26.78
N HIS A 15 3.60 10.02 26.01
CA HIS A 15 4.33 8.74 26.14
C HIS A 15 5.50 8.58 25.15
N GLY A 16 5.66 9.51 24.21
CA GLY A 16 6.73 9.46 23.22
C GLY A 16 8.12 9.72 23.80
N THR A 17 9.13 8.97 23.34
CA THR A 17 10.53 9.16 23.72
C THR A 17 11.35 9.76 22.57
N TYR A 18 12.31 10.65 22.90
CA TYR A 18 13.16 11.35 21.92
C TYR A 18 14.05 10.43 21.06
N GLY A 19 14.18 9.14 21.40
CA GLY A 19 14.96 8.13 20.66
C GLY A 19 14.15 7.18 19.79
N GLY A 20 12.84 7.40 19.62
CA GLY A 20 11.95 6.39 19.03
C GLY A 20 11.68 5.25 20.01
N VAL A 21 11.32 4.06 19.53
CA VAL A 21 10.99 2.88 20.36
C VAL A 21 12.09 2.60 21.40
N VAL A 22 11.92 3.10 22.62
CA VAL A 22 12.74 2.74 23.78
C VAL A 22 12.21 1.41 24.29
N ALA A 23 12.96 0.36 23.99
CA ALA A 23 12.89 -0.99 24.53
C ALA A 23 12.01 -1.14 25.78
N ILE A 24 10.71 -1.40 25.59
CA ILE A 24 9.88 -1.97 26.64
C ILE A 24 10.18 -3.48 26.62
N GLY A 25 11.21 -3.88 27.38
CA GLY A 25 11.76 -5.25 27.37
C GLY A 25 12.92 -5.44 26.37
N ASN A 26 13.61 -6.58 26.46
CA ASN A 26 14.86 -6.99 25.79
C ASN A 26 14.91 -6.90 24.22
N THR A 27 14.48 -5.82 23.58
CA THR A 27 14.71 -5.62 22.15
C THR A 27 16.18 -5.27 21.93
N THR A 28 16.89 -6.11 21.19
CA THR A 28 18.29 -5.88 20.84
C THR A 28 18.43 -4.70 19.89
N GLU A 29 19.58 -4.02 19.89
CA GLU A 29 19.87 -2.93 18.94
C GLU A 29 19.69 -3.36 17.46
N THR A 30 19.92 -4.63 17.17
CA THR A 30 19.66 -5.23 15.86
C THR A 30 18.18 -5.24 15.49
N GLN A 31 17.28 -5.50 16.44
CA GLN A 31 15.84 -5.52 16.18
C GLN A 31 15.31 -4.12 15.89
N LYS A 32 15.83 -3.09 16.57
CA LYS A 32 15.53 -1.69 16.24
C LYS A 32 15.95 -1.34 14.82
N ALA A 33 17.14 -1.78 14.40
CA ALA A 33 17.61 -1.55 13.03
C ALA A 33 16.67 -2.21 11.99
N TRP A 34 16.19 -3.43 12.24
CA TRP A 34 15.23 -4.10 11.37
C TRP A 34 13.90 -3.35 11.26
N LEU A 35 13.37 -2.87 12.39
CA LEU A 35 12.15 -2.06 12.41
C LEU A 35 12.30 -0.75 11.65
N ILE A 36 13.46 -0.09 11.73
CA ILE A 36 13.74 1.13 10.95
C ILE A 36 13.76 0.79 9.45
N CYS A 37 14.42 -0.29 9.06
CA CYS A 37 14.45 -0.74 7.67
C CYS A 37 13.03 -1.06 7.14
N GLN A 38 12.23 -1.80 7.91
CA GLN A 38 10.84 -2.08 7.57
C GLN A 38 10.02 -0.79 7.43
N ALA A 39 10.17 0.17 8.36
CA ALA A 39 9.48 1.45 8.30
C ALA A 39 9.83 2.24 7.04
N LEU A 40 11.09 2.19 6.57
CA LEU A 40 11.47 2.78 5.28
C LEU A 40 10.70 2.13 4.11
N GLY A 41 10.49 0.81 4.16
CA GLY A 41 9.64 0.09 3.20
C GLY A 41 8.18 0.56 3.23
N ASN A 42 7.61 0.72 4.42
CA ASN A 42 6.23 1.21 4.59
C ASN A 42 6.08 2.64 4.06
N VAL A 43 7.06 3.51 4.31
CA VAL A 43 7.10 4.86 3.73
C VAL A 43 7.22 4.80 2.21
N ALA A 44 8.10 3.96 1.68
CA ALA A 44 8.27 3.80 0.24
C ALA A 44 6.97 3.32 -0.44
N PHE A 45 6.26 2.37 0.18
CA PHE A 45 4.95 1.93 -0.28
C PHE A 45 3.91 3.06 -0.26
N ALA A 46 3.85 3.83 0.83
CA ALA A 46 2.89 4.92 1.01
C ALA A 46 3.03 6.05 -0.03
N TYR A 47 4.20 6.20 -0.64
CA TYR A 47 4.46 7.17 -1.72
C TYR A 47 4.51 6.55 -3.12
N SER A 48 4.09 5.30 -3.31
CA SER A 48 4.14 4.61 -4.59
C SER A 48 2.92 4.91 -5.49
N TYR A 49 2.70 6.19 -5.83
CA TYR A 49 1.59 6.65 -6.69
C TYR A 49 1.95 6.76 -8.18
N SER A 50 3.22 6.53 -8.53
CA SER A 50 3.80 6.72 -9.88
C SER A 50 3.06 5.93 -10.96
N MET A 51 2.60 4.70 -10.64
CA MET A 51 1.89 3.83 -11.58
C MET A 51 0.55 4.43 -12.01
N ILE A 52 -0.23 4.96 -11.07
CA ILE A 52 -1.55 5.55 -11.33
C ILE A 52 -1.41 6.91 -12.01
N LEU A 53 -0.31 7.63 -11.74
CA LEU A 53 -0.10 8.96 -12.29
C LEU A 53 -0.12 8.98 -13.82
N ILE A 54 0.38 7.93 -14.48
CA ILE A 54 0.39 7.83 -15.95
C ILE A 54 -1.03 7.67 -16.50
N GLU A 55 -1.86 6.84 -15.87
CA GLU A 55 -3.27 6.66 -16.26
C GLU A 55 -4.09 7.95 -16.07
N ILE A 56 -3.84 8.68 -14.98
CA ILE A 56 -4.46 10.00 -14.77
C ILE A 56 -3.97 11.00 -15.82
N GLN A 57 -2.68 10.99 -16.16
CA GLN A 57 -2.13 11.87 -17.20
C GLN A 57 -2.77 11.62 -18.56
N ASP A 58 -2.96 10.36 -18.94
CA ASP A 58 -3.54 10.00 -20.23
C ASP A 58 -5.01 10.41 -20.38
N THR A 59 -5.73 10.54 -19.27
CA THR A 59 -7.16 10.94 -19.25
C THR A 59 -7.40 12.44 -19.13
N LEU A 60 -6.36 13.24 -18.86
CA LEU A 60 -6.49 14.68 -18.69
C LEU A 60 -6.72 15.40 -20.02
N LYS A 61 -7.75 16.25 -20.05
CA LYS A 61 -8.04 17.08 -21.22
C LYS A 61 -7.10 18.27 -21.30
N SER A 62 -6.50 18.46 -22.46
CA SER A 62 -5.84 19.71 -22.86
C SER A 62 -6.86 20.74 -23.37
N PRO A 63 -6.65 22.07 -23.17
CA PRO A 63 -5.55 22.75 -22.48
C PRO A 63 -5.81 23.02 -20.96
N PRO A 64 -4.76 23.21 -20.12
CA PRO A 64 -3.32 23.26 -20.44
C PRO A 64 -2.67 21.86 -20.55
N PRO A 65 -1.41 21.77 -21.03
CA PRO A 65 -0.70 20.49 -21.15
C PRO A 65 -0.75 19.66 -19.87
N GLU A 66 -0.92 18.36 -20.03
CA GLU A 66 -1.18 17.39 -18.96
C GLU A 66 -0.06 17.42 -17.92
N ASN A 67 1.19 17.59 -18.37
CA ASN A 67 2.36 17.69 -17.49
C ASN A 67 2.33 18.91 -16.55
N LYS A 68 1.75 20.04 -16.95
CA LYS A 68 1.64 21.25 -16.11
C LYS A 68 0.56 21.07 -15.06
N SER A 69 -0.60 20.57 -15.49
CA SER A 69 -1.72 20.27 -14.58
C SER A 69 -1.31 19.23 -13.54
N MET A 70 -0.69 18.13 -14.00
CA MET A 70 -0.26 17.05 -13.10
C MET A 70 0.89 17.45 -12.21
N ARG A 71 1.86 18.25 -12.67
CA ARG A 71 2.90 18.74 -11.78
C ARG A 71 2.32 19.52 -10.60
N LYS A 72 1.35 20.40 -10.86
CA LYS A 72 0.68 21.17 -9.80
C LYS A 72 -0.14 20.25 -8.89
N ALA A 73 -0.95 19.36 -9.46
CA ALA A 73 -1.79 18.43 -8.71
C ALA A 73 -0.94 17.51 -7.82
N THR A 74 0.12 16.91 -8.39
CA THR A 74 1.06 16.03 -7.67
C THR A 74 1.83 16.79 -6.59
N SER A 75 2.32 18.02 -6.84
CA SER A 75 2.99 18.80 -5.80
C SER A 75 2.08 19.09 -4.60
N VAL A 76 0.83 19.47 -4.83
CA VAL A 76 -0.14 19.69 -3.75
C VAL A 76 -0.48 18.37 -3.07
N GLY A 77 -0.75 17.32 -3.85
CA GLY A 77 -1.09 16.00 -3.34
C GLY A 77 -0.02 15.43 -2.41
N ILE A 78 1.24 15.42 -2.84
CA ILE A 78 2.37 14.98 -2.00
C ILE A 78 2.45 15.86 -0.75
N GLY A 79 2.38 17.19 -0.88
CA GLY A 79 2.48 18.08 0.28
C GLY A 79 1.42 17.82 1.33
N VAL A 80 0.15 17.68 0.92
CA VAL A 80 -0.97 17.38 1.81
C VAL A 80 -0.79 16.01 2.46
N THR A 81 -0.47 14.98 1.68
CA THR A 81 -0.25 13.61 2.17
C THR A 81 0.91 13.54 3.16
N THR A 82 2.03 14.22 2.89
CA THR A 82 3.18 14.28 3.79
C THR A 82 2.82 14.93 5.12
N ILE A 83 2.12 16.06 5.09
CA ILE A 83 1.66 16.71 6.34
C ILE A 83 0.75 15.76 7.12
N PHE A 84 -0.19 15.11 6.44
CA PHE A 84 -1.14 14.21 7.09
C PHE A 84 -0.45 12.97 7.70
N TYR A 85 0.47 12.33 6.98
CA TYR A 85 1.23 11.19 7.48
C TYR A 85 2.16 11.57 8.64
N MET A 86 2.86 12.70 8.54
CA MET A 86 3.72 13.18 9.64
C MET A 86 2.90 13.51 10.88
N LEU A 87 1.77 14.22 10.73
CA LEU A 87 0.89 14.51 11.86
C LEU A 87 0.35 13.22 12.49
N SER A 88 -0.14 12.28 11.68
CA SER A 88 -0.69 11.02 12.17
C SER A 88 0.37 10.19 12.90
N GLY A 89 1.59 10.11 12.36
CA GLY A 89 2.72 9.41 12.98
C GLY A 89 3.18 10.07 14.28
N CYS A 90 3.39 11.39 14.28
CA CYS A 90 3.81 12.12 15.48
C CYS A 90 2.75 12.09 16.58
N VAL A 91 1.47 12.26 16.25
CA VAL A 91 0.37 12.23 17.22
C VAL A 91 0.14 10.81 17.74
N GLY A 92 0.18 9.80 16.87
CA GLY A 92 0.08 8.41 17.30
C GLY A 92 1.21 8.01 18.24
N TYR A 93 2.45 8.39 17.91
CA TYR A 93 3.61 8.14 18.77
C TYR A 93 3.57 8.94 20.08
N ALA A 94 3.06 10.17 20.05
CA ALA A 94 2.85 10.96 21.26
C ALA A 94 1.86 10.31 22.24
N ALA A 95 0.81 9.67 21.71
CA ALA A 95 -0.24 9.04 22.49
C ALA A 95 0.15 7.66 23.03
N PHE A 96 0.71 6.81 22.17
CA PHE A 96 1.00 5.40 22.53
C PHE A 96 2.47 5.14 22.88
N GLY A 97 3.36 6.09 22.62
CA GLY A 97 4.79 5.93 22.88
C GLY A 97 5.36 4.70 22.17
N ASN A 98 6.10 3.89 22.91
CA ASN A 98 6.77 2.71 22.37
C ASN A 98 5.82 1.52 22.15
N ASP A 99 4.60 1.58 22.69
CA ASP A 99 3.55 0.59 22.48
C ASP A 99 2.67 0.94 21.27
N ALA A 100 3.07 1.91 20.44
CA ALA A 100 2.33 2.32 19.25
C ALA A 100 2.13 1.13 18.28
N PRO A 101 0.88 0.70 18.06
CA PRO A 101 0.62 -0.40 17.15
C PRO A 101 0.77 0.02 15.71
N GLY A 102 1.15 -0.92 14.86
CA GLY A 102 1.30 -0.68 13.43
C GLY A 102 0.00 -0.27 12.70
N ASN A 103 -1.16 -0.63 13.26
CA ASN A 103 -2.44 -0.01 12.92
C ASN A 103 -2.92 0.77 14.13
N ILE A 104 -3.00 2.09 14.01
CA ILE A 104 -3.37 2.99 15.11
C ILE A 104 -4.75 2.67 15.70
N LEU A 105 -5.68 2.13 14.90
CA LEU A 105 -7.03 1.78 15.36
C LEU A 105 -7.01 0.65 16.40
N MET A 106 -6.06 -0.28 16.31
CA MET A 106 -5.89 -1.34 17.31
C MET A 106 -5.48 -0.76 18.67
N GLY A 107 -4.77 0.37 18.70
CA GLY A 107 -4.34 1.02 19.94
C GLY A 107 -5.49 1.61 20.74
N PHE A 108 -6.60 1.93 20.08
CA PHE A 108 -7.78 2.49 20.72
C PHE A 108 -8.78 1.43 21.20
N GLU A 109 -8.63 0.14 20.86
CA GLU A 109 -9.59 -0.92 21.26
C GLU A 109 -9.76 -1.06 22.79
N SER A 110 -8.73 -0.70 23.55
CA SER A 110 -8.73 -0.78 25.02
C SER A 110 -9.19 0.51 25.71
N TYR A 111 -9.15 1.66 25.02
CA TYR A 111 -9.28 2.98 25.66
C TYR A 111 -10.25 3.95 24.96
N GLY A 112 -10.64 3.69 23.71
CA GLY A 112 -11.50 4.56 22.92
C GLY A 112 -12.99 4.19 23.00
N PRO A 113 -13.91 5.14 22.74
CA PRO A 113 -15.32 4.83 22.64
C PRO A 113 -15.59 3.91 21.44
N TYR A 114 -16.16 2.73 21.69
CA TYR A 114 -16.37 1.68 20.67
C TYR A 114 -17.04 2.17 19.38
N TRP A 115 -18.04 3.06 19.48
CA TRP A 115 -18.74 3.60 18.31
C TRP A 115 -17.82 4.36 17.34
N LEU A 116 -16.79 5.03 17.85
CA LEU A 116 -15.87 5.82 17.02
C LEU A 116 -14.90 4.90 16.27
N ILE A 117 -14.49 3.82 16.91
CA ILE A 117 -13.64 2.78 16.32
C ILE A 117 -14.41 2.04 15.22
N ASP A 118 -15.66 1.66 15.50
CA ASP A 118 -16.54 1.01 14.52
C ASP A 118 -16.81 1.92 13.32
N PHE A 119 -17.06 3.21 13.56
CA PHE A 119 -17.22 4.21 12.49
C PHE A 119 -15.95 4.36 11.65
N ALA A 120 -14.77 4.43 12.29
CA ALA A 120 -13.50 4.51 11.58
C ALA A 120 -13.25 3.25 10.72
N ASN A 121 -13.51 2.07 11.27
CA ASN A 121 -13.42 0.80 10.55
C ASN A 121 -14.41 0.75 9.37
N ALA A 122 -15.64 1.24 9.54
CA ALA A 122 -16.61 1.33 8.45
C ALA A 122 -16.11 2.24 7.30
N CYS A 123 -15.52 3.39 7.62
CA CYS A 123 -14.89 4.27 6.64
C CYS A 123 -13.73 3.58 5.90
N VAL A 124 -12.88 2.84 6.61
CA VAL A 124 -11.79 2.05 6.00
C VAL A 124 -12.36 1.01 5.04
N VAL A 125 -13.42 0.29 5.42
CA VAL A 125 -14.09 -0.68 4.54
C VAL A 125 -14.63 -0.01 3.28
N VAL A 126 -15.36 1.11 3.40
CA VAL A 126 -15.88 1.85 2.25
C VAL A 126 -14.76 2.28 1.30
N HIS A 127 -13.66 2.81 1.85
CA HIS A 127 -12.49 3.19 1.06
C HIS A 127 -11.84 2.00 0.34
N LEU A 128 -11.58 0.90 1.07
CA LEU A 128 -10.91 -0.29 0.53
C LEU A 128 -11.77 -1.01 -0.52
N VAL A 129 -13.09 -1.04 -0.37
CA VAL A 129 -13.99 -1.59 -1.40
C VAL A 129 -13.85 -0.80 -2.70
N GLY A 130 -13.85 0.53 -2.64
CA GLY A 130 -13.63 1.38 -3.81
C GLY A 130 -12.26 1.15 -4.46
N ALA A 131 -11.20 1.12 -3.64
CA ALA A 131 -9.84 0.86 -4.10
C ALA A 131 -9.73 -0.52 -4.78
N TYR A 132 -10.27 -1.57 -4.16
CA TYR A 132 -10.24 -2.94 -4.71
C TYR A 132 -10.88 -3.02 -6.09
N GLN A 133 -12.01 -2.33 -6.30
CA GLN A 133 -12.69 -2.33 -7.60
C GLN A 133 -11.83 -1.73 -8.71
N VAL A 134 -11.08 -0.65 -8.42
CA VAL A 134 -10.20 0.00 -9.39
C VAL A 134 -8.94 -0.85 -9.63
N PHE A 135 -8.25 -1.27 -8.57
CA PHE A 135 -6.98 -1.99 -8.69
C PHE A 135 -7.11 -3.41 -9.24
N SER A 136 -8.28 -4.03 -9.14
CA SER A 136 -8.50 -5.37 -9.70
C SER A 136 -8.75 -5.35 -11.22
N GLN A 137 -9.21 -4.23 -11.80
CA GLN A 137 -9.53 -4.18 -13.24
C GLN A 137 -8.32 -4.50 -14.13
N PRO A 138 -7.13 -3.91 -13.93
CA PRO A 138 -5.98 -4.19 -14.79
C PRO A 138 -5.56 -5.67 -14.71
N VAL A 139 -5.65 -6.27 -13.52
CA VAL A 139 -5.35 -7.70 -13.32
C VAL A 139 -6.34 -8.58 -14.07
N TYR A 140 -7.64 -8.27 -13.96
CA TYR A 140 -8.67 -8.99 -14.71
C TYR A 140 -8.49 -8.84 -16.21
N ALA A 141 -8.27 -7.62 -16.70
CA ALA A 141 -8.05 -7.35 -18.12
C ALA A 141 -6.85 -8.13 -18.67
N CYS A 142 -5.71 -8.09 -17.98
CA CYS A 142 -4.50 -8.79 -18.39
C CYS A 142 -4.68 -10.32 -18.47
N VAL A 143 -5.29 -10.93 -17.46
CA VAL A 143 -5.52 -12.39 -17.46
C VAL A 143 -6.55 -12.79 -18.49
N GLU A 144 -7.63 -12.01 -18.63
CA GLU A 144 -8.67 -12.27 -19.61
C GLU A 144 -8.12 -12.15 -21.03
N GLU A 145 -7.36 -11.09 -21.35
CA GLU A 145 -6.69 -10.89 -22.64
C GLU A 145 -5.74 -12.04 -22.96
N PHE A 146 -4.86 -12.41 -22.02
CA PHE A 146 -3.94 -13.54 -22.19
C PHE A 146 -4.66 -14.86 -22.51
N VAL A 147 -5.78 -15.12 -21.84
CA VAL A 147 -6.59 -16.33 -22.07
C VAL A 147 -7.34 -16.26 -23.40
N TYR A 148 -7.85 -15.09 -23.80
CA TYR A 148 -8.55 -14.90 -25.07
C TYR A 148 -7.61 -14.97 -26.28
N GLU A 149 -6.39 -14.46 -26.17
CA GLU A 149 -5.38 -14.56 -27.23
C GLU A 149 -4.82 -15.97 -27.36
N GLY A 150 -4.63 -16.68 -26.24
CA GLY A 150 -4.13 -18.05 -26.23
C GLY A 150 -5.16 -19.12 -26.61
N SER A 151 -6.46 -18.81 -26.58
CA SER A 151 -7.52 -19.77 -26.88
C SER A 151 -8.02 -19.64 -28.32
N SER A 152 -7.46 -20.43 -29.23
CA SER A 152 -7.92 -20.55 -30.62
C SER A 152 -9.30 -21.23 -30.74
N GLY A 153 -10.37 -20.59 -30.24
CA GLY A 153 -11.76 -20.98 -30.52
C GLY A 153 -12.44 -21.94 -29.53
N SER A 154 -12.07 -21.97 -28.24
CA SER A 154 -12.84 -22.75 -27.27
C SER A 154 -14.18 -22.08 -26.94
N GLY A 155 -15.30 -22.66 -27.41
CA GLY A 155 -16.63 -22.06 -27.32
C GLY A 155 -17.17 -21.80 -25.90
N PHE A 156 -16.51 -22.32 -24.85
CA PHE A 156 -16.85 -22.01 -23.45
C PHE A 156 -16.31 -20.65 -23.00
N ILE A 157 -15.16 -20.23 -23.53
CA ILE A 157 -14.50 -18.97 -23.19
C ILE A 157 -15.20 -17.78 -23.85
N TYR A 158 -15.89 -17.96 -24.98
CA TYR A 158 -16.58 -16.87 -25.69
C TYR A 158 -18.10 -16.83 -25.47
N LYS A 159 -18.65 -17.69 -24.61
CA LYS A 159 -20.11 -17.80 -24.43
C LYS A 159 -20.62 -16.69 -23.53
N GLU A 160 -21.10 -15.61 -24.15
CA GLU A 160 -21.83 -14.55 -23.46
C GLU A 160 -23.23 -15.05 -23.07
N PHE A 161 -23.54 -14.97 -21.78
CA PHE A 161 -24.90 -15.17 -21.27
C PHE A 161 -25.52 -13.80 -21.00
N VAL A 162 -26.72 -13.59 -21.53
CA VAL A 162 -27.50 -12.36 -21.31
C VAL A 162 -28.56 -12.66 -20.26
N LEU A 163 -28.43 -12.04 -19.08
CA LEU A 163 -29.46 -12.07 -18.06
C LEU A 163 -30.31 -10.80 -18.19
N SER A 164 -31.59 -10.95 -18.49
CA SER A 164 -32.56 -9.86 -18.43
C SER A 164 -33.12 -9.80 -17.01
N LEU A 165 -32.73 -8.76 -16.27
CA LEU A 165 -33.24 -8.49 -14.92
C LEU A 165 -34.57 -7.70 -14.99
N PRO A 166 -35.42 -7.80 -13.96
CA PRO A 166 -36.71 -7.11 -13.91
C PRO A 166 -36.52 -5.60 -13.66
N MET A 167 -35.99 -4.88 -14.65
CA MET A 167 -36.00 -3.41 -14.79
C MET A 167 -35.38 -2.95 -16.13
N ASP A 168 -35.51 -3.72 -17.22
CA ASP A 168 -34.84 -3.49 -18.53
C ASP A 168 -33.30 -3.49 -18.48
N TRP A 169 -32.69 -4.03 -17.41
CA TRP A 169 -31.24 -4.16 -17.32
C TRP A 169 -30.82 -5.48 -17.96
N THR A 170 -30.08 -5.39 -19.06
CA THR A 170 -29.42 -6.55 -19.68
C THR A 170 -28.01 -6.66 -19.13
N TYR A 171 -27.74 -7.69 -18.32
CA TYR A 171 -26.41 -7.98 -17.84
C TYR A 171 -25.78 -9.07 -18.70
N ARG A 172 -24.72 -8.72 -19.43
CA ARG A 172 -23.92 -9.68 -20.20
C ARG A 172 -22.78 -10.15 -19.33
N PHE A 173 -22.68 -11.46 -19.11
CA PHE A 173 -21.57 -12.03 -18.37
C PHE A 173 -21.05 -13.30 -19.02
N ASN A 174 -19.76 -13.52 -18.86
CA ASN A 174 -19.07 -14.72 -19.27
C ASN A 174 -18.87 -15.61 -18.05
N ILE A 175 -19.18 -16.91 -18.16
CA ILE A 175 -18.98 -17.87 -17.06
C ILE A 175 -17.51 -17.94 -16.66
N PHE A 176 -16.59 -17.85 -17.64
CA PHE A 176 -15.16 -17.81 -17.35
C PHE A 176 -14.79 -16.61 -16.47
N GLN A 177 -15.23 -15.40 -16.85
CA GLN A 177 -14.98 -14.18 -16.08
C GLN A 177 -15.54 -14.29 -14.66
N LEU A 178 -16.75 -14.84 -14.50
CA LEU A 178 -17.36 -15.01 -13.19
C LEU A 178 -16.57 -15.99 -12.31
N LEU A 179 -16.21 -17.16 -12.86
CA LEU A 179 -15.44 -18.17 -12.13
C LEU A 179 -14.06 -17.65 -11.76
N TRP A 180 -13.31 -17.09 -12.72
CA TRP A 180 -11.97 -16.57 -12.48
C TRP A 180 -11.96 -15.42 -11.45
N ARG A 181 -12.83 -14.41 -11.62
CA ARG A 181 -12.90 -13.28 -10.69
C ARG A 181 -13.29 -13.73 -9.28
N SER A 182 -14.22 -14.67 -9.15
CA SER A 182 -14.58 -15.23 -7.84
C SER A 182 -13.43 -16.04 -7.22
N ALA A 183 -12.71 -16.84 -8.01
CA ALA A 183 -11.53 -17.57 -7.57
C ALA A 183 -10.40 -16.63 -7.12
N PHE A 184 -10.20 -15.52 -7.83
CA PHE A 184 -9.25 -14.48 -7.45
C PHE A 184 -9.60 -13.85 -6.10
N VAL A 185 -10.87 -13.48 -5.87
CA VAL A 185 -11.33 -12.94 -4.58
C VAL A 185 -11.10 -13.95 -3.43
N VAL A 186 -11.44 -15.22 -3.65
CA VAL A 186 -11.23 -16.28 -2.66
C VAL A 186 -9.74 -16.45 -2.37
N ALA A 187 -8.89 -16.47 -3.40
CA ALA A 187 -7.44 -16.56 -3.24
C ALA A 187 -6.88 -15.37 -2.44
N CYS A 188 -7.26 -14.13 -2.77
CA CYS A 188 -6.85 -12.94 -2.03
C CYS A 188 -7.28 -13.00 -0.56
N THR A 189 -8.49 -13.49 -0.30
CA THR A 189 -9.03 -13.63 1.06
C THR A 189 -8.27 -14.70 1.84
N LEU A 190 -7.95 -15.83 1.22
CA LEU A 190 -7.12 -16.87 1.84
C LEU A 190 -5.72 -16.34 2.17
N VAL A 191 -5.09 -15.60 1.25
CA VAL A 191 -3.78 -14.98 1.50
C VAL A 191 -3.87 -13.99 2.67
N ALA A 192 -4.91 -13.13 2.70
CA ALA A 192 -5.12 -12.19 3.80
C ALA A 192 -5.33 -12.88 5.16
N MET A 193 -6.02 -14.03 5.19
CA MET A 193 -6.18 -14.83 6.41
C MET A 193 -4.87 -15.52 6.85
N LEU A 194 -4.03 -15.91 5.91
CA LEU A 194 -2.78 -16.62 6.20
C LEU A 194 -1.63 -15.68 6.61
N LEU A 195 -1.66 -14.41 6.16
CA LEU A 195 -0.60 -13.43 6.39
C LEU A 195 -1.15 -12.14 7.03
N PRO A 196 -1.50 -12.15 8.33
CA PRO A 196 -2.03 -10.98 9.03
C PRO A 196 -0.95 -9.95 9.44
N PHE A 197 0.25 -9.98 8.84
CA PHE A 197 1.40 -9.13 9.17
C PHE A 197 1.43 -7.89 8.27
N PHE A 198 0.45 -7.01 8.46
CA PHE A 198 0.19 -5.91 7.53
C PHE A 198 1.45 -5.08 7.23
N ASN A 199 2.18 -4.65 8.27
CA ASN A 199 3.37 -3.80 8.10
C ASN A 199 4.53 -4.52 7.43
N ASP A 200 4.76 -5.79 7.70
CA ASP A 200 5.84 -6.55 7.08
C ASP A 200 5.55 -6.78 5.60
N ILE A 201 4.29 -7.10 5.26
CA ILE A 201 3.86 -7.24 3.87
C ILE A 201 3.96 -5.89 3.13
N LEU A 202 3.53 -4.78 3.74
CA LEU A 202 3.69 -3.46 3.15
C LEU A 202 5.16 -3.10 2.92
N GLY A 203 6.05 -3.45 3.86
CA GLY A 203 7.47 -3.19 3.73
C GLY A 203 8.10 -3.96 2.57
N ILE A 204 7.71 -5.23 2.38
CA ILE A 204 8.12 -6.05 1.22
C ILE A 204 7.56 -5.46 -0.09
N LEU A 205 6.27 -5.13 -0.15
CA LEU A 205 5.65 -4.56 -1.34
C LEU A 205 6.27 -3.19 -1.69
N GLY A 206 6.56 -2.38 -0.69
CA GLY A 206 7.27 -1.12 -0.82
C GLY A 206 8.67 -1.33 -1.40
N ALA A 207 9.44 -2.25 -0.84
CA ALA A 207 10.78 -2.57 -1.35
C ALA A 207 10.77 -3.08 -2.80
N LEU A 208 9.84 -3.96 -3.15
CA LEU A 208 9.73 -4.55 -4.47
C LEU A 208 9.17 -3.58 -5.52
N GLY A 209 8.23 -2.72 -5.15
CA GLY A 209 7.62 -1.75 -6.07
C GLY A 209 8.44 -0.48 -6.24
N PHE A 210 8.98 0.07 -5.15
CA PHE A 210 9.55 1.42 -5.13
C PHE A 210 10.76 1.57 -6.04
N TRP A 211 11.82 0.78 -5.86
CA TRP A 211 13.01 0.96 -6.69
C TRP A 211 12.76 0.68 -8.17
N PRO A 212 12.25 -0.49 -8.60
CA PRO A 212 12.17 -0.78 -10.03
C PRO A 212 11.13 0.10 -10.74
N LEU A 213 9.95 0.31 -10.15
CA LEU A 213 8.84 0.97 -10.83
C LEU A 213 8.81 2.49 -10.61
N THR A 214 9.16 2.97 -9.41
CA THR A 214 9.05 4.40 -9.08
C THR A 214 10.36 5.16 -9.31
N VAL A 215 11.51 4.49 -9.27
CA VAL A 215 12.82 5.14 -9.39
C VAL A 215 13.56 4.72 -10.66
N TYR A 216 13.96 3.45 -10.75
CA TYR A 216 14.83 2.94 -11.81
C TYR A 216 14.21 3.13 -13.20
N TYR A 217 12.98 2.65 -13.42
CA TYR A 217 12.34 2.72 -14.72
C TYR A 217 12.13 4.17 -15.21
N PRO A 218 11.57 5.11 -14.42
CA PRO A 218 11.49 6.51 -14.82
C PRO A 218 12.84 7.19 -15.05
N VAL A 219 13.86 6.87 -14.25
CA VAL A 219 15.22 7.43 -14.40
C VAL A 219 15.85 6.97 -15.72
N GLU A 220 15.81 5.68 -16.02
CA GLU A 220 16.35 5.15 -17.27
C GLU A 220 15.56 5.66 -18.48
N MET A 221 14.23 5.75 -18.37
CA MET A 221 13.39 6.35 -19.39
C MET A 221 13.79 7.81 -19.65
N PHE A 222 14.03 8.61 -18.59
CA PHE A 222 14.47 10.00 -18.73
C PHE A 222 15.84 10.11 -19.41
N ILE A 223 16.81 9.26 -19.02
CA ILE A 223 18.14 9.23 -19.64
C ILE A 223 18.05 8.88 -21.13
N ALA A 224 17.21 7.89 -21.48
CA ALA A 224 17.00 7.47 -22.85
C ALA A 224 16.28 8.53 -23.71
N GLN A 225 15.26 9.19 -23.17
CA GLN A 225 14.48 10.21 -23.90
C GLN A 225 15.26 11.51 -24.08
N MET A 226 15.95 11.99 -23.03
CA MET A 226 16.73 13.23 -23.07
C MET A 226 18.15 13.03 -23.63
N GLN A 227 18.53 11.80 -23.99
CA GLN A 227 19.86 11.45 -24.49
C GLN A 227 20.99 12.00 -23.58
N VAL A 228 20.80 11.86 -22.26
CA VAL A 228 21.74 12.40 -21.28
C VAL A 228 23.09 11.73 -21.45
N ARG A 229 24.12 12.51 -21.76
CA ARG A 229 25.47 11.99 -22.03
C ARG A 229 26.01 11.30 -20.77
N LYS A 230 26.47 10.05 -20.94
CA LYS A 230 27.12 9.28 -19.87
C LYS A 230 28.27 10.08 -19.25
N TRP A 231 28.44 9.96 -17.93
CA TRP A 231 29.47 10.64 -17.14
C TRP A 231 29.33 12.16 -17.01
N THR A 232 28.18 12.73 -17.41
CA THR A 232 27.83 14.10 -17.02
C THR A 232 27.41 14.15 -15.56
N LYS A 233 27.45 15.36 -14.96
CA LYS A 233 26.97 15.58 -13.58
C LYS A 233 25.50 15.15 -13.42
N GLU A 234 24.66 15.47 -14.40
CA GLU A 234 23.23 15.10 -14.41
C GLU A 234 23.04 13.58 -14.42
N TRP A 235 23.75 12.87 -15.32
CA TRP A 235 23.72 11.40 -15.36
C TRP A 235 24.20 10.79 -14.04
N LEU A 236 25.31 11.30 -13.48
CA LEU A 236 25.84 10.79 -12.22
C LEU A 236 24.86 11.03 -11.06
N THR A 237 24.22 12.20 -10.99
CA THR A 237 23.20 12.49 -9.97
C THR A 237 22.02 11.51 -10.06
N LEU A 238 21.49 11.27 -11.27
CA LEU A 238 20.39 10.33 -11.47
C LEU A 238 20.76 8.90 -11.06
N GLN A 239 21.97 8.45 -11.42
CA GLN A 239 22.45 7.11 -11.05
C GLN A 239 22.70 6.99 -9.55
N VAL A 240 23.24 8.02 -8.89
CA VAL A 240 23.42 8.02 -7.43
C VAL A 240 22.07 7.96 -6.72
N VAL A 241 21.07 8.74 -7.15
CA VAL A 241 19.71 8.68 -6.59
C VAL A 241 19.12 7.28 -6.75
N SER A 242 19.20 6.70 -7.95
CA SER A 242 18.73 5.33 -8.21
C SER A 242 19.43 4.29 -7.33
N ALA A 243 20.76 4.37 -7.21
CA ALA A 243 21.55 3.46 -6.38
C ALA A 243 21.23 3.61 -4.88
N THR A 244 21.05 4.84 -4.38
CA THR A 244 20.62 5.07 -2.99
C THR A 244 19.24 4.47 -2.73
N CYS A 245 18.28 4.68 -3.63
CA CYS A 245 16.94 4.09 -3.52
C CYS A 245 16.97 2.56 -3.60
N LEU A 246 17.89 1.97 -4.39
CA LEU A 246 18.11 0.52 -4.42
C LEU A 246 18.57 0.02 -3.05
N LEU A 247 19.58 0.66 -2.45
CA LEU A 247 20.09 0.28 -1.14
C LEU A 247 19.00 0.36 -0.06
N ILE A 248 18.19 1.42 -0.08
CA ILE A 248 17.05 1.57 0.83
C ILE A 248 16.04 0.44 0.62
N SER A 249 15.74 0.09 -0.63
CA SER A 249 14.78 -0.98 -0.94
C SER A 249 15.30 -2.35 -0.51
N VAL A 250 16.59 -2.64 -0.72
CA VAL A 250 17.21 -3.88 -0.24
C VAL A 250 17.17 -3.95 1.29
N ALA A 251 17.54 -2.86 1.98
CA ALA A 251 17.45 -2.80 3.44
C ALA A 251 16.01 -3.02 3.93
N ALA A 252 15.04 -2.36 3.29
CA ALA A 252 13.62 -2.51 3.61
C ALA A 252 13.10 -3.94 3.40
N ALA A 253 13.51 -4.61 2.31
CA ALA A 253 13.18 -6.00 2.06
C ALA A 253 13.72 -6.92 3.17
N ILE A 254 15.00 -6.74 3.56
CA ILE A 254 15.62 -7.54 4.61
C ILE A 254 14.89 -7.33 5.96
N GLY A 255 14.68 -6.07 6.36
CA GLY A 255 13.99 -5.75 7.61
C GLY A 255 12.58 -6.31 7.67
N SER A 256 11.84 -6.24 6.57
CA SER A 256 10.47 -6.75 6.50
C SER A 256 10.41 -8.28 6.46
N ILE A 257 11.36 -8.96 5.80
CA ILE A 257 11.46 -10.42 5.82
C ILE A 257 11.78 -10.92 7.24
N GLU A 258 12.71 -10.27 7.93
CA GLU A 258 13.00 -10.58 9.34
C GLU A 258 11.77 -10.40 10.23
N GLY A 259 10.98 -9.35 10.01
CA GLY A 259 9.70 -9.14 10.70
C GLY A 259 8.70 -10.27 10.46
N VAL A 260 8.46 -10.66 9.19
CA VAL A 260 7.62 -11.83 8.85
C VAL A 260 8.11 -13.10 9.55
N ILE A 261 9.43 -13.37 9.55
CA ILE A 261 10.00 -14.57 10.17
C ILE A 261 9.77 -14.57 11.68
N GLN A 262 9.91 -13.41 12.34
CA GLN A 262 9.67 -13.27 13.77
C GLN A 262 8.20 -13.51 14.12
N ASP A 263 7.29 -12.92 13.35
CA ASP A 263 5.85 -13.04 13.60
C ASP A 263 5.33 -14.46 13.31
N LEU A 264 5.85 -15.11 12.26
CA LEU A 264 5.52 -16.50 11.92
C LEU A 264 5.90 -17.51 13.02
N LYS A 265 6.92 -17.22 13.84
CA LYS A 265 7.30 -18.10 14.97
C LYS A 265 6.21 -18.14 16.05
N VAL A 266 5.45 -17.06 16.20
CA VAL A 266 4.39 -16.92 17.19
C VAL A 266 3.02 -17.27 16.60
N TYR A 267 2.85 -17.05 15.30
CA TYR A 267 1.59 -17.24 14.61
C TYR A 267 1.12 -18.69 14.58
N LYS A 268 -0.14 -18.90 14.98
CA LYS A 268 -0.82 -20.20 14.90
C LYS A 268 -2.05 -20.03 14.00
N PRO A 269 -1.98 -20.46 12.73
CA PRO A 269 -3.08 -20.25 11.80
C PRO A 269 -4.36 -20.93 12.31
N PHE A 270 -5.50 -20.23 12.14
CA PHE A 270 -6.84 -20.73 12.43
C PHE A 270 -7.15 -21.12 13.88
N LYS A 271 -6.38 -20.62 14.87
CA LYS A 271 -6.81 -20.70 16.27
C LYS A 271 -7.84 -19.60 16.58
N THR A 272 -9.11 -19.97 16.64
CA THR A 272 -10.16 -19.14 17.22
C THR A 272 -9.89 -18.97 18.71
N ILE A 273 -9.59 -17.74 19.14
CA ILE A 273 -9.74 -17.36 20.54
C ILE A 273 -11.25 -17.38 20.81
N LEU A 274 -11.74 -18.47 21.38
CA LEU A 274 -13.04 -18.49 22.05
C LEU A 274 -12.93 -17.47 23.19
N ARG A 275 -13.52 -16.29 23.00
CA ARG A 275 -13.78 -15.32 24.08
C ARG A 275 -14.94 -15.81 24.91
#